data_AF-A0A8S3ZK42-F1
#
_entry.id   AF-A0A8S3ZK42-F1
#
_cell.length_a   1.000
_cell.length_b   1.000
_cell.length_c   1.000
_cell.angle_alpha   90.00
_cell.angle_beta   90.00
_cell.angle_gamma   90.00
#
_symmetry.space_group_name_H-M   'P 1'
#
loop_
_entity.id
_entity.type
_entity.pdbx_description
1 polymer ?
#
loop_
_entity_poly.entity_id
_entity_poly.type
_entity_poly.pdbx_seq_one_letter_code
_entity_poly.pdbx_strand_id
1 'polypeptide(L)'
;TVVFDVASLVVFLISVYSVSTQCLSTQTTNHTYCCWENEVGEQLFQVIVLDLAITLVLGLALTGGRTLLVKFTNLKKLGYQNFSVENFILDLVYGQALVWLGLLFAPMLALVGFLKLTILFYFNFVLARTCCVAPDKVFRASRSGTFYLFVLLVTLFVCLLPMTYAIIKIEPSASCGPFKENFHFYEVLTDRIGESPDWIQDIFTYASTPAVVIPALIVLLLVILYYRAKSTVHKMEAKELRFILQFERKVGKRRIFARAKLQHGRCAIIGPSC
;
A
#
# COMPACT_ATOMS: atom_id res chain seq x y z
N THR A 1 -6.93 5.95 9.57
CA THR A 1 -6.01 4.93 9.05
C THR A 1 -4.63 5.55 8.95
N VAL A 2 -4.29 6.39 7.96
CA VAL A 2 -2.91 6.96 7.81
C VAL A 2 -2.23 7.43 9.12
N VAL A 3 -2.88 8.28 9.91
CA VAL A 3 -2.32 8.79 11.18
C VAL A 3 -2.13 7.67 12.21
N PHE A 4 -3.05 6.71 12.24
CA PHE A 4 -2.99 5.54 13.11
C PHE A 4 -1.86 4.58 12.68
N ASP A 5 -1.69 4.35 11.39
CA ASP A 5 -0.67 3.45 10.85
C ASP A 5 0.75 4.00 11.08
N VAL A 6 0.92 5.30 10.84
CA VAL A 6 2.19 6.00 11.11
C VAL A 6 2.46 6.08 12.61
N ALA A 7 1.46 6.41 13.42
CA ALA A 7 1.61 6.43 14.87
C ALA A 7 1.95 5.04 15.42
N SER A 8 1.33 3.97 14.89
CA SER A 8 1.61 2.59 15.29
C SER A 8 3.03 2.17 14.94
N LEU A 9 3.53 2.50 13.74
CA LEU A 9 4.93 2.28 13.36
C LEU A 9 5.91 3.05 14.27
N VAL A 10 5.63 4.32 14.56
CA VAL A 10 6.49 5.15 15.42
C VAL A 10 6.51 4.60 16.85
N VAL A 11 5.35 4.26 17.40
CA VAL A 11 5.24 3.66 18.74
C VAL A 11 5.96 2.32 18.79
N PHE A 12 5.83 1.49 17.75
CA PHE A 12 6.55 0.23 17.65
C PHE A 12 8.07 0.44 17.64
N LEU A 13 8.59 1.35 16.81
CA LEU A 13 10.02 1.67 16.74
C LEU A 13 10.56 2.22 18.08
N ILE A 14 9.78 3.07 18.75
CA ILE A 14 10.13 3.56 20.09
C ILE A 14 10.15 2.42 21.10
N SER A 15 9.15 1.52 21.07
CA SER A 15 9.09 0.34 21.94
C SER A 15 10.31 -0.56 21.78
N VAL A 16 10.66 -0.86 20.52
CA VAL A 16 11.87 -1.65 20.19
C VAL A 16 13.13 -1.00 20.78
N TYR A 17 13.28 0.31 20.62
CA TYR A 17 14.44 1.02 21.17
C TYR A 17 14.46 1.05 22.71
N SER A 18 13.31 1.27 23.36
CA SER A 18 13.24 1.28 24.82
C SER A 18 13.49 -0.10 25.43
N VAL A 19 12.88 -1.16 24.87
CA VAL A 19 13.01 -2.52 25.41
C VAL A 19 14.42 -3.07 25.17
N SER A 20 15.01 -2.82 23.98
CA SER A 20 16.39 -3.24 23.69
C SER A 20 17.40 -2.57 24.62
N THR A 21 17.32 -1.25 24.81
CA THR A 21 18.23 -0.52 25.72
C THR A 21 18.05 -0.92 27.19
N GLN A 22 16.82 -1.20 27.62
CA GLN A 22 16.53 -1.67 28.98
C GLN A 22 17.09 -3.07 29.24
N CYS A 23 16.96 -4.00 28.29
CA CYS A 23 17.58 -5.33 28.42
C CYS A 23 19.11 -5.26 28.48
N LEU A 24 19.74 -4.41 27.66
CA LEU A 24 21.20 -4.24 27.65
C LEU A 24 21.74 -3.71 29.00
N SER A 25 21.01 -2.78 29.62
CA SER A 25 21.32 -2.25 30.96
C SER A 25 21.10 -3.27 32.10
N THR A 26 20.14 -4.19 31.94
CA THR A 26 19.81 -5.17 32.99
C THR A 26 20.80 -6.35 33.00
N GLN A 27 21.32 -6.73 31.82
CA GLN A 27 22.30 -7.81 31.70
C GLN A 27 23.63 -7.45 32.39
N THR A 28 24.01 -6.17 32.42
CA THR A 28 25.22 -5.70 33.11
C THR A 28 25.10 -5.67 34.63
N THR A 29 23.88 -5.75 35.18
CA THR A 29 23.64 -5.59 36.62
C THR A 29 23.24 -6.87 37.35
N ASN A 30 22.50 -7.81 36.74
CA ASN A 30 21.90 -8.93 37.49
C ASN A 30 21.95 -10.34 36.85
N HIS A 31 22.72 -10.58 35.78
CA HIS A 31 22.80 -11.91 35.12
C HIS A 31 21.43 -12.56 34.86
N THR A 32 20.38 -11.77 34.65
CA THR A 32 19.06 -12.26 34.27
C THR A 32 19.01 -12.46 32.76
N TYR A 33 18.52 -13.61 32.32
CA TYR A 33 18.35 -13.92 30.90
C TYR A 33 17.27 -12.99 30.30
N CYS A 34 17.68 -11.99 29.53
CA CYS A 34 16.79 -11.01 28.89
C CYS A 34 16.62 -11.37 27.41
N CYS A 35 15.41 -11.75 26.98
CA CYS A 35 15.10 -12.13 25.60
C CYS A 35 14.21 -11.05 24.93
N TRP A 36 14.74 -9.85 24.72
CA TRP A 36 13.93 -8.72 24.24
C TRP A 36 13.27 -8.96 22.88
N GLU A 37 13.86 -9.80 22.01
CA GLU A 37 13.30 -10.12 20.70
C GLU A 37 11.94 -10.83 20.80
N ASN A 38 11.77 -11.70 21.80
CA ASN A 38 10.52 -12.44 22.01
C ASN A 38 9.42 -11.53 22.53
N GLU A 39 9.77 -10.59 23.42
CA GLU A 39 8.84 -9.58 23.93
C GLU A 39 8.38 -8.63 22.83
N VAL A 40 9.30 -8.16 21.98
CA VAL A 40 8.98 -7.37 20.78
C VAL A 40 8.12 -8.16 19.81
N GLY A 41 8.42 -9.45 19.60
CA GLY A 41 7.63 -10.35 18.74
C GLY A 41 6.20 -10.52 19.24
N GLU A 42 6.01 -10.67 20.54
CA GLU A 42 4.68 -10.76 21.16
C GLU A 42 3.89 -9.45 20.98
N GLN A 43 4.51 -8.31 21.26
CA GLN A 43 3.89 -7.00 21.06
C GLN A 43 3.49 -6.79 19.60
N LEU A 44 4.36 -7.16 18.66
CA LEU A 44 4.09 -7.05 17.23
C LEU A 44 2.92 -7.95 16.80
N PHE A 45 2.84 -9.18 17.32
CA PHE A 45 1.71 -10.08 17.09
C PHE A 45 0.39 -9.48 17.57
N GLN A 46 0.37 -8.96 18.81
CA GLN A 46 -0.81 -8.32 19.37
C GLN A 46 -1.25 -7.11 18.53
N VAL A 47 -0.30 -6.26 18.09
CA VAL A 47 -0.58 -5.12 17.21
C VAL A 47 -1.18 -5.58 15.87
N ILE A 48 -0.64 -6.62 15.23
CA ILE A 48 -1.15 -7.15 13.95
C ILE A 48 -2.58 -7.64 14.09
N VAL A 49 -2.89 -8.37 15.17
CA VAL A 49 -4.24 -8.93 15.43
C VAL A 49 -5.23 -7.83 15.78
N LEU A 50 -4.86 -6.87 16.63
CA LEU A 50 -5.70 -5.74 17.00
C LEU A 50 -6.00 -4.85 15.80
N ASP A 51 -4.99 -4.58 14.96
CA ASP A 51 -5.18 -3.81 13.74
C ASP A 51 -6.14 -4.48 12.76
N LEU A 52 -6.04 -5.80 12.59
CA LEU A 52 -7.00 -6.58 11.81
C LEU A 52 -8.42 -6.43 12.38
N ALA A 53 -8.60 -6.63 13.69
CA ALA A 53 -9.90 -6.52 14.34
C ALA A 53 -10.50 -5.12 14.20
N ILE A 54 -9.71 -4.07 14.45
CA ILE A 54 -10.13 -2.67 14.32
C ILE A 54 -10.52 -2.36 12.87
N THR A 55 -9.72 -2.79 11.89
CA THR A 55 -10.00 -2.55 10.47
C THR A 55 -11.30 -3.23 10.03
N LEU A 56 -11.55 -4.47 10.46
CA LEU A 56 -12.80 -5.18 10.18
C LEU A 56 -14.00 -4.49 10.82
N VAL A 57 -13.92 -4.13 12.10
CA VAL A 57 -15.01 -3.49 12.85
C VAL A 57 -15.31 -2.10 12.27
N LEU A 58 -14.30 -1.25 12.08
CA LEU A 58 -14.48 0.09 11.51
C LEU A 58 -14.96 0.01 10.06
N GLY A 59 -14.44 -0.94 9.28
CA GLY A 59 -14.88 -1.18 7.91
C GLY A 59 -16.38 -1.49 7.83
N LEU A 60 -16.87 -2.40 8.69
CA LEU A 60 -18.29 -2.74 8.78
C LEU A 60 -19.13 -1.58 9.34
N ALA A 61 -18.70 -0.95 10.44
CA ALA A 61 -19.46 0.09 11.11
C ALA A 61 -19.60 1.35 10.26
N LEU A 62 -18.50 1.82 9.65
CA LEU A 62 -18.52 3.01 8.82
C LEU A 62 -19.15 2.73 7.46
N THR A 63 -18.69 1.70 6.75
CA THR A 63 -19.12 1.45 5.37
C THR A 63 -20.47 0.75 5.34
N GLY A 64 -20.62 -0.35 6.08
CA GLY A 64 -21.87 -1.09 6.18
C GLY A 64 -22.95 -0.31 6.90
N GLY A 65 -22.62 0.32 8.03
CA GLY A 65 -23.57 1.14 8.80
C GLY A 65 -24.10 2.35 8.02
N ARG A 66 -23.25 3.06 7.27
CA ARG A 66 -23.70 4.15 6.39
C ARG A 66 -24.64 3.66 5.28
N THR A 67 -24.34 2.54 4.63
CA THR A 67 -25.21 1.98 3.59
C THR A 67 -26.59 1.59 4.17
N LEU A 68 -26.62 1.00 5.36
CA LEU A 68 -27.86 0.64 6.04
C LEU A 68 -28.68 1.89 6.40
N LEU A 69 -28.04 2.92 6.97
CA LEU A 69 -28.68 4.20 7.30
C LEU A 69 -29.30 4.87 6.08
N VAL A 70 -28.57 4.95 4.96
CA VAL A 70 -29.09 5.53 3.71
C VAL A 70 -30.30 4.76 3.19
N LYS A 71 -30.29 3.43 3.28
CA LYS A 71 -31.39 2.56 2.83
C LYS A 71 -32.63 2.65 3.73
N PHE A 72 -32.45 2.75 5.05
CA PHE A 72 -33.55 2.79 6.02
C PHE A 72 -34.17 4.17 6.18
N THR A 73 -33.37 5.24 6.18
CA THR A 73 -33.84 6.59 6.54
C THR A 73 -34.11 7.50 5.35
N ASN A 74 -33.89 7.04 4.10
CA ASN A 74 -34.03 7.86 2.88
C ASN A 74 -33.27 9.21 2.94
N LEU A 75 -32.27 9.32 3.83
CA LEU A 75 -31.41 10.49 3.98
C LEU A 75 -30.42 10.55 2.81
N LYS A 76 -30.92 10.94 1.63
CA LYS A 76 -30.12 11.18 0.42
C LYS A 76 -28.99 12.19 0.64
N LYS A 77 -29.07 13.02 1.69
CA LYS A 77 -28.05 14.00 2.08
C LYS A 77 -26.75 13.37 2.59
N LEU A 78 -26.76 12.15 3.14
CA LEU A 78 -25.54 11.55 3.71
C LEU A 78 -24.59 11.01 2.62
N GLY A 79 -25.10 10.78 1.41
CA GLY A 79 -24.34 10.26 0.28
C GLY A 79 -23.85 8.81 0.49
N TYR A 80 -23.60 8.10 -0.60
CA TYR A 80 -22.88 6.83 -0.52
C TYR A 80 -21.39 7.10 -0.30
N GLN A 81 -20.69 6.20 0.40
CA GLN A 81 -19.26 6.34 0.61
C GLN A 81 -18.53 6.18 -0.74
N ASN A 82 -17.69 7.16 -1.07
CA ASN A 82 -16.84 7.10 -2.25
C ASN A 82 -15.77 6.03 -2.03
N PHE A 83 -15.64 5.09 -2.98
CA PHE A 83 -14.56 4.11 -2.97
C PHE A 83 -13.22 4.80 -3.30
N SER A 84 -12.41 5.06 -2.27
CA SER A 84 -11.06 5.63 -2.41
C SER A 84 -10.01 4.52 -2.36
N VAL A 85 -9.45 4.17 -3.52
CA VAL A 85 -8.40 3.13 -3.68
C VAL A 85 -7.16 3.44 -2.82
N GLU A 86 -6.92 4.72 -2.56
CA GLU A 86 -5.73 5.26 -1.89
C GLU A 86 -5.55 4.73 -0.46
N ASN A 87 -6.65 4.59 0.28
CA ASN A 87 -6.62 4.09 1.65
C ASN A 87 -6.19 2.61 1.69
N PHE A 88 -6.70 1.79 0.77
CA PHE A 88 -6.35 0.37 0.72
C PHE A 88 -4.89 0.12 0.37
N ILE A 89 -4.30 1.00 -0.45
CA ILE A 89 -2.88 0.91 -0.79
C ILE A 89 -2.03 1.25 0.42
N LEU A 90 -2.45 2.23 1.22
CA LEU A 90 -1.72 2.63 2.41
C LEU A 90 -1.75 1.55 3.49
N ASP A 91 -2.92 0.93 3.71
CA ASP A 91 -3.08 -0.23 4.59
C ASP A 91 -2.25 -1.44 4.10
N LEU A 92 -2.18 -1.64 2.77
CA LEU A 92 -1.37 -2.70 2.15
C LEU A 92 0.13 -2.47 2.37
N VAL A 93 0.62 -1.24 2.17
CA VAL A 93 2.02 -0.86 2.39
C VAL A 93 2.41 -1.05 3.85
N TYR A 94 1.55 -0.61 4.78
CA TYR A 94 1.75 -0.82 6.20
C TYR A 94 1.81 -2.31 6.56
N GLY A 95 0.89 -3.12 6.02
CA GLY A 95 0.90 -4.57 6.22
C GLY A 95 2.16 -5.25 5.65
N GLN A 96 2.67 -4.80 4.50
CA GLN A 96 3.94 -5.28 3.95
C GLN A 96 5.11 -4.94 4.86
N ALA A 97 5.20 -3.71 5.38
CA ALA A 97 6.25 -3.32 6.31
C ALA A 97 6.25 -4.19 7.58
N LEU A 98 5.06 -4.49 8.13
CA LEU A 98 4.92 -5.38 9.29
C LEU A 98 5.34 -6.83 9.00
N VAL A 99 5.10 -7.35 7.80
CA VAL A 99 5.56 -8.69 7.40
C VAL A 99 7.08 -8.75 7.34
N TRP A 100 7.72 -7.73 6.75
CA TRP A 100 9.19 -7.62 6.68
C TRP A 100 9.81 -7.49 8.08
N LEU A 101 9.18 -6.70 8.95
CA LEU A 101 9.50 -6.60 10.37
C LEU A 101 9.40 -7.95 11.10
N GLY A 102 8.27 -8.63 10.93
CA GLY A 102 7.98 -9.89 11.60
C GLY A 102 8.91 -11.01 11.17
N LEU A 103 9.33 -11.05 9.90
CA LEU A 103 10.24 -12.08 9.37
C LEU A 103 11.57 -12.15 10.13
N LEU A 104 12.08 -11.02 10.62
CA LEU A 104 13.35 -10.94 11.36
C LEU A 104 13.23 -11.60 12.75
N PHE A 105 12.15 -11.31 13.47
CA PHE A 105 11.95 -11.77 14.84
C PHE A 105 11.40 -13.19 14.90
N ALA A 106 10.41 -13.51 14.06
CA ALA A 106 9.81 -14.82 13.99
C ALA A 106 9.17 -15.08 12.62
N PRO A 107 9.58 -16.13 11.87
CA PRO A 107 8.98 -16.44 10.56
C PRO A 107 7.47 -16.73 10.65
N MET A 108 6.98 -17.19 11.80
CA MET A 108 5.54 -17.34 12.09
C MET A 108 4.78 -16.01 12.01
N LEU A 109 5.38 -14.88 12.41
CA LEU A 109 4.73 -13.56 12.30
C LEU A 109 4.56 -13.12 10.84
N ALA A 110 5.50 -13.46 9.97
CA ALA A 110 5.37 -13.21 8.54
C ALA A 110 4.16 -13.95 7.94
N LEU A 111 3.91 -15.19 8.39
CA LEU A 111 2.73 -15.96 8.00
C LEU A 111 1.42 -15.29 8.47
N VAL A 112 1.38 -14.81 9.72
CA VAL A 112 0.24 -14.07 10.27
C VAL A 112 -0.02 -12.80 9.47
N GLY A 113 1.03 -12.04 9.12
CA GLY A 113 0.89 -10.85 8.29
C GLY A 113 0.39 -11.15 6.87
N PHE A 114 0.84 -12.24 6.25
CA PHE A 114 0.32 -12.70 4.96
C PHE A 114 -1.18 -13.08 5.03
N LEU A 115 -1.58 -13.79 6.07
CA LEU A 115 -2.98 -14.12 6.32
C LEU A 115 -3.83 -12.87 6.53
N LYS A 116 -3.34 -11.89 7.32
CA LYS A 116 -3.99 -10.59 7.50
C LYS A 116 -4.24 -9.90 6.16
N LEU A 117 -3.22 -9.79 5.30
CA LEU A 117 -3.36 -9.14 3.99
C LEU A 117 -4.40 -9.84 3.10
N THR A 118 -4.41 -11.17 3.14
CA THR A 118 -5.38 -11.99 2.40
C THR A 118 -6.81 -11.73 2.90
N ILE A 119 -7.04 -11.77 4.22
CA ILE A 119 -8.35 -11.49 4.83
C ILE A 119 -8.83 -10.08 4.48
N LEU A 120 -7.96 -9.08 4.62
CA LEU A 120 -8.29 -7.69 4.29
C LEU A 120 -8.63 -7.50 2.82
N PHE A 121 -7.93 -8.18 1.91
CA PHE A 121 -8.25 -8.13 0.49
C PHE A 121 -9.67 -8.62 0.20
N TYR A 122 -10.03 -9.81 0.70
CA TYR A 122 -11.37 -10.36 0.49
C TYR A 122 -12.46 -9.55 1.18
N PHE A 123 -12.21 -9.09 2.40
CA PHE A 123 -13.14 -8.26 3.15
C PHE A 123 -13.43 -6.94 2.42
N ASN A 124 -12.40 -6.23 1.99
CA ASN A 124 -12.54 -4.98 1.26
C ASN A 124 -13.18 -5.18 -0.12
N PHE A 125 -12.91 -6.31 -0.78
CA PHE A 125 -13.59 -6.70 -2.01
C PHE A 125 -15.10 -6.86 -1.80
N VAL A 126 -15.52 -7.57 -0.74
CA VAL A 126 -16.94 -7.74 -0.40
C VAL A 126 -17.59 -6.41 -0.07
N LEU A 127 -16.99 -5.60 0.82
CA LEU A 127 -17.51 -4.28 1.18
C LEU A 127 -17.66 -3.35 -0.03
N ALA A 128 -16.66 -3.31 -0.91
CA ALA A 128 -16.69 -2.51 -2.13
C ALA A 128 -17.81 -2.96 -3.06
N ARG A 129 -18.06 -4.27 -3.15
CA ARG A 129 -19.14 -4.84 -4.00
C ARG A 129 -20.54 -4.56 -3.43
N THR A 130 -20.72 -4.61 -2.12
CA THR A 130 -22.05 -4.55 -1.48
C THR A 130 -22.48 -3.16 -1.05
N CYS A 131 -21.54 -2.34 -0.58
CA CYS A 131 -21.85 -1.10 0.13
C CYS A 131 -21.52 0.18 -0.66
N CYS A 132 -20.57 0.10 -1.59
CA CYS A 132 -20.12 1.25 -2.38
C CYS A 132 -20.91 1.35 -3.69
N VAL A 133 -21.23 2.58 -4.09
CA VAL A 133 -21.76 2.86 -5.43
C VAL A 133 -20.60 2.84 -6.43
N ALA A 134 -20.87 2.34 -7.63
CA ALA A 134 -19.89 2.34 -8.70
C ALA A 134 -19.35 3.77 -8.91
N PRO A 135 -18.03 3.96 -8.97
CA PRO A 135 -17.45 5.30 -9.04
C PRO A 135 -17.92 6.04 -10.31
N ASP A 136 -18.45 7.26 -10.14
CA ASP A 136 -18.97 8.13 -11.22
C ASP A 136 -17.93 8.39 -12.33
N LYS A 137 -16.65 8.27 -12.00
CA LYS A 137 -15.55 8.25 -12.97
C LYS A 137 -15.05 6.82 -13.05
N VAL A 138 -15.27 6.16 -14.20
CA VAL A 138 -14.59 4.91 -14.55
C VAL A 138 -13.09 5.09 -14.33
N PHE A 139 -12.62 4.44 -13.27
CA PHE A 139 -11.22 4.42 -12.91
C PHE A 139 -10.51 3.58 -13.97
N ARG A 140 -9.99 4.25 -15.00
CA ARG A 140 -9.34 3.56 -16.12
C ARG A 140 -8.04 2.95 -15.57
N ALA A 141 -8.07 1.65 -15.29
CA ALA A 141 -7.00 0.86 -14.68
C ALA A 141 -5.61 1.13 -15.29
N SER A 142 -5.55 1.39 -16.60
CA SER A 142 -4.34 1.72 -17.37
C SER A 142 -3.59 2.99 -16.89
N ARG A 143 -4.22 3.91 -16.15
CA ARG A 143 -3.64 5.24 -15.86
C ARG A 143 -3.26 5.46 -14.40
N SER A 144 -3.89 4.73 -13.49
CA SER A 144 -3.77 4.89 -12.04
C SER A 144 -2.97 3.76 -11.38
N GLY A 145 -3.01 2.53 -11.93
CA GLY A 145 -2.25 1.40 -11.39
C GLY A 145 -0.76 1.69 -11.24
N THR A 146 -0.17 2.38 -12.22
CA THR A 146 1.24 2.80 -12.20
C THR A 146 1.58 3.82 -11.10
N PHE A 147 0.69 4.78 -10.83
CA PHE A 147 0.95 5.79 -9.79
C PHE A 147 0.91 5.14 -8.41
N TYR A 148 -0.04 4.25 -8.19
CA TYR A 148 -0.18 3.54 -6.94
C TYR A 148 0.92 2.51 -6.72
N LEU A 149 1.35 1.82 -7.78
CA LEU A 149 2.52 0.94 -7.74
C LEU A 149 3.80 1.72 -7.44
N PHE A 150 3.94 2.96 -7.97
CA PHE A 150 5.04 3.85 -7.59
C PHE A 150 5.01 4.23 -6.12
N VAL A 151 3.87 4.66 -5.59
CA VAL A 151 3.75 5.06 -4.18
C VAL A 151 4.07 3.87 -3.29
N LEU A 152 3.51 2.69 -3.61
CA LEU A 152 3.78 1.46 -2.89
C LEU A 152 5.28 1.11 -2.88
N LEU A 153 5.95 1.23 -4.03
CA LEU A 153 7.38 0.95 -4.15
C LEU A 153 8.24 1.95 -3.37
N VAL A 154 7.97 3.25 -3.50
CA VAL A 154 8.71 4.29 -2.77
C VAL A 154 8.52 4.15 -1.27
N THR A 155 7.28 3.94 -0.81
CA THR A 155 7.02 3.76 0.62
C THR A 155 7.64 2.46 1.14
N LEU A 156 7.68 1.39 0.34
CA LEU A 156 8.41 0.17 0.67
C LEU A 156 9.90 0.45 0.87
N PHE A 157 10.57 1.20 -0.01
CA PHE A 157 11.97 1.61 0.21
C PHE A 157 12.15 2.48 1.46
N VAL A 158 11.26 3.44 1.69
CA VAL A 158 11.31 4.33 2.86
C VAL A 158 11.11 3.55 4.17
N CYS A 159 10.28 2.51 4.18
CA CYS A 159 10.11 1.61 5.33
C CYS A 159 11.29 0.63 5.50
N LEU A 160 11.94 0.21 4.41
CA LEU A 160 13.12 -0.66 4.48
C LEU A 160 14.35 0.06 5.04
N LEU A 161 14.51 1.37 4.84
CA LEU A 161 15.67 2.12 5.37
C LEU A 161 15.81 2.08 6.91
N PRO A 162 14.80 2.45 7.72
CA PRO A 162 14.89 2.35 9.18
C PRO A 162 14.97 0.89 9.65
N MET A 163 14.42 -0.05 8.88
CA MET A 163 14.53 -1.49 9.15
C MET A 163 15.94 -2.02 9.00
N THR A 164 16.57 -1.77 7.85
CA THR A 164 17.95 -2.15 7.59
C THR A 164 18.89 -1.44 8.57
N TYR A 165 18.59 -0.19 8.94
CA TYR A 165 19.32 0.51 9.99
C TYR A 165 19.21 -0.20 11.35
N ALA A 166 18.01 -0.60 11.77
CA ALA A 166 17.80 -1.33 13.01
C ALA A 166 18.53 -2.69 13.03
N ILE A 167 18.48 -3.44 11.94
CA ILE A 167 19.16 -4.75 11.80
C ILE A 167 20.68 -4.63 11.92
N ILE A 168 21.28 -3.59 11.34
CA ILE A 168 22.73 -3.39 11.34
C ILE A 168 23.23 -2.85 12.70
N LYS A 169 22.42 -2.02 13.37
CA LYS A 169 22.87 -1.29 14.57
C LYS A 169 22.44 -1.89 15.89
N ILE A 170 21.35 -2.66 15.93
CA ILE A 170 20.85 -3.26 17.16
C ILE A 170 21.47 -4.63 17.34
N GLU A 171 22.12 -4.82 18.49
CA GLU A 171 22.78 -6.07 18.88
C GLU A 171 21.73 -7.07 19.41
N PRO A 172 21.77 -8.34 18.97
CA PRO A 172 20.82 -9.37 19.41
C PRO A 172 21.06 -9.77 20.88
N SER A 173 20.09 -10.45 21.48
CA SER A 173 20.21 -10.88 22.88
C SER A 173 21.18 -12.07 23.02
N ALA A 174 22.25 -11.92 23.80
CA ALA A 174 23.26 -12.98 24.01
C ALA A 174 22.76 -14.17 24.86
N SER A 175 21.53 -14.07 25.40
CA SER A 175 20.98 -15.05 26.35
C SER A 175 20.01 -16.03 25.71
N CYS A 176 19.38 -15.68 24.59
CA CYS A 176 18.19 -16.37 24.08
C CYS A 176 18.12 -16.42 22.55
N GLY A 177 17.34 -17.38 22.02
CA GLY A 177 17.01 -17.43 20.60
C GLY A 177 18.11 -18.03 19.70
N PRO A 178 17.85 -18.08 18.38
CA PRO A 178 18.79 -18.64 17.40
C PRO A 178 20.00 -17.74 17.11
N PHE A 179 20.05 -16.53 17.68
CA PHE A 179 21.08 -15.51 17.48
C PHE A 179 22.12 -15.45 18.62
N LYS A 180 22.07 -16.39 19.57
CA LYS A 180 22.80 -16.37 20.86
C LYS A 180 24.32 -16.20 20.75
N GLU A 181 24.93 -16.62 19.65
CA GLU A 181 26.40 -16.61 19.47
C GLU A 181 26.92 -15.48 18.58
N ASN A 182 26.03 -14.65 18.02
CA ASN A 182 26.37 -13.69 16.98
C ASN A 182 26.19 -12.25 17.43
N PHE A 183 27.11 -11.35 17.04
CA PHE A 183 27.08 -9.92 17.39
C PHE A 183 26.09 -9.14 16.53
N HIS A 184 25.72 -9.69 15.38
CA HIS A 184 24.76 -9.07 14.49
C HIS A 184 23.76 -10.09 13.92
N PHE A 185 22.51 -9.65 13.71
CA PHE A 185 21.44 -10.49 13.14
C PHE A 185 21.82 -11.11 11.77
N TYR A 186 22.67 -10.45 10.97
CA TYR A 186 23.07 -10.94 9.65
C TYR A 186 24.09 -12.09 9.70
N GLU A 187 24.80 -12.28 10.81
CA GLU A 187 25.85 -13.30 10.92
C GLU A 187 25.26 -14.71 10.89
N VAL A 188 24.10 -14.92 11.52
CA VAL A 188 23.38 -16.23 11.45
C VAL A 188 23.03 -16.57 10.01
N LEU A 189 22.66 -15.57 9.22
CA LEU A 189 22.32 -15.75 7.82
C LEU A 189 23.58 -16.10 7.00
N THR A 190 24.70 -15.41 7.24
CA THR A 190 25.95 -15.71 6.54
C THR A 190 26.54 -17.06 6.92
N ASP A 191 26.43 -17.48 8.19
CA ASP A 191 26.91 -18.80 8.64
C ASP A 191 26.09 -19.94 8.01
N ARG A 192 24.76 -19.80 8.01
CA ARG A 192 23.86 -20.77 7.36
C ARG A 192 24.03 -20.83 5.85
N ILE A 193 24.37 -19.70 5.22
CA ILE A 193 24.72 -19.66 3.80
C ILE A 193 26.08 -20.32 3.58
N GLY A 194 27.06 -20.14 4.48
CA GLY A 194 28.36 -20.83 4.44
C GLY A 194 28.29 -22.35 4.58
N GLU A 195 27.25 -22.87 5.26
CA GLU A 195 26.96 -24.31 5.33
C GLU A 195 26.13 -24.82 4.14
N SER A 196 25.60 -23.92 3.32
CA SER A 196 24.80 -24.27 2.13
C SER A 196 25.69 -24.64 0.95
N PRO A 197 25.20 -25.43 -0.02
CA PRO A 197 25.97 -25.79 -1.21
C PRO A 197 26.48 -24.58 -1.98
N ASP A 198 27.66 -24.70 -2.60
CA ASP A 198 28.42 -23.60 -3.24
C ASP A 198 27.57 -22.71 -4.16
N TRP A 199 26.61 -23.29 -4.88
CA TRP A 199 25.71 -22.52 -5.76
C TRP A 199 24.84 -21.49 -5.02
N ILE A 200 24.46 -21.74 -3.76
CA ILE A 200 23.70 -20.79 -2.93
C ILE A 200 24.61 -19.66 -2.44
N GLN A 201 25.85 -20.00 -2.08
CA GLN A 201 26.86 -19.02 -1.65
C GLN A 201 27.22 -18.07 -2.77
N ASP A 202 27.42 -18.59 -3.98
CA ASP A 202 27.73 -17.79 -5.16
C ASP A 202 26.58 -16.85 -5.52
N ILE A 203 25.34 -17.33 -5.47
CA ILE A 203 24.16 -16.49 -5.72
C ILE A 203 24.05 -15.37 -4.70
N PHE A 204 24.22 -15.68 -3.41
CA PHE A 204 24.08 -14.68 -2.35
C PHE A 204 25.19 -13.63 -2.39
N THR A 205 26.44 -14.06 -2.62
CA THR A 205 27.59 -13.18 -2.74
C THR A 205 27.47 -12.28 -3.96
N TYR A 206 27.04 -12.84 -5.11
CA TYR A 206 26.76 -12.07 -6.31
C TYR A 206 25.62 -11.06 -6.11
N ALA A 207 24.50 -11.49 -5.52
CA ALA A 207 23.33 -10.64 -5.29
C ALA A 207 23.60 -9.49 -4.31
N SER A 208 24.46 -9.71 -3.31
CA SER A 208 24.80 -8.73 -2.27
C SER A 208 25.91 -7.76 -2.70
N THR A 209 26.55 -8.00 -3.86
CA THR A 209 27.62 -7.14 -4.36
C THR A 209 27.05 -5.77 -4.75
N PRO A 210 27.67 -4.64 -4.33
CA PRO A 210 27.22 -3.29 -4.69
C PRO A 210 27.08 -3.09 -6.21
N ALA A 211 27.91 -3.76 -6.99
CA ALA A 211 27.88 -3.79 -8.46
C ALA A 211 26.59 -4.42 -9.05
N VAL A 212 25.82 -5.19 -8.28
CA VAL A 212 24.53 -5.75 -8.70
C VAL A 212 23.37 -4.94 -8.10
N VAL A 213 23.48 -4.56 -6.83
CA VAL A 213 22.45 -3.79 -6.13
C VAL A 213 22.24 -2.40 -6.74
N ILE A 214 23.33 -1.69 -7.05
CA ILE A 214 23.26 -0.32 -7.60
C ILE A 214 22.60 -0.32 -8.98
N PRO A 215 23.01 -1.16 -9.96
CA PRO A 215 22.31 -1.24 -11.24
C PRO A 215 20.88 -1.73 -11.11
N ALA A 216 20.58 -2.68 -10.22
CA ALA A 216 19.20 -3.13 -9.99
C ALA A 216 18.31 -1.96 -9.51
N LEU A 217 18.81 -1.12 -8.59
CA LEU A 217 18.14 0.12 -8.17
C LEU A 217 17.96 1.10 -9.33
N ILE A 218 18.98 1.27 -10.19
CA ILE A 218 18.90 2.15 -11.36
C ILE A 218 17.86 1.62 -12.37
N VAL A 219 17.87 0.32 -12.67
CA VAL A 219 16.88 -0.31 -13.57
C VAL A 219 15.48 -0.15 -13.00
N LEU A 220 15.32 -0.36 -11.71
CA LEU A 220 14.05 -0.13 -11.02
C LEU A 220 13.59 1.33 -11.17
N LEU A 221 14.49 2.31 -10.95
CA LEU A 221 14.24 3.74 -11.16
C LEU A 221 13.90 4.05 -12.63
N LEU A 222 14.59 3.43 -13.60
CA LEU A 222 14.32 3.62 -15.01
C LEU A 222 12.97 3.05 -15.42
N VAL A 223 12.62 1.85 -14.94
CA VAL A 223 11.31 1.24 -15.13
C VAL A 223 10.22 2.15 -14.57
N ILE A 224 10.44 2.68 -13.36
CA ILE A 224 9.58 3.68 -12.75
C ILE A 224 9.43 4.91 -13.65
N LEU A 225 10.53 5.53 -14.10
CA LEU A 225 10.51 6.74 -14.92
C LEU A 225 9.85 6.49 -16.30
N TYR A 226 10.11 5.33 -16.90
CA TYR A 226 9.48 4.89 -18.14
C TYR A 226 7.97 4.81 -17.98
N TYR A 227 7.49 4.14 -16.94
CA TYR A 227 6.06 4.02 -16.68
C TYR A 227 5.42 5.37 -16.29
N ARG A 228 6.16 6.26 -15.60
CA ARG A 228 5.74 7.65 -15.34
C ARG A 228 5.56 8.45 -16.63
N ALA A 229 6.54 8.40 -17.52
CA ALA A 229 6.49 9.06 -18.82
C ALA A 229 5.33 8.52 -19.67
N LYS A 230 5.20 7.20 -19.76
CA LYS A 230 4.11 6.51 -20.47
C LYS A 230 2.73 6.90 -19.93
N SER A 231 2.56 6.96 -18.61
CA SER A 231 1.31 7.43 -17.98
C SER A 231 0.99 8.88 -18.35
N THR A 232 2.00 9.74 -18.50
CA THR A 232 1.85 11.15 -18.85
C THR A 232 1.51 11.37 -20.33
N VAL A 233 2.00 10.52 -21.22
CA VAL A 233 1.56 10.52 -22.64
C VAL A 233 0.11 10.02 -22.73
N HIS A 234 -0.17 8.92 -22.03
CA HIS A 234 -1.50 8.48 -21.56
C HIS A 234 -2.45 9.65 -21.24
N LYS A 235 -1.96 10.51 -20.32
CA LYS A 235 -2.35 11.90 -19.97
C LYS A 235 -2.98 12.77 -21.05
N MET A 236 -2.15 13.04 -22.03
CA MET A 236 -2.41 14.08 -23.01
C MET A 236 -3.36 13.56 -24.09
N GLU A 237 -3.09 12.35 -24.59
CA GLU A 237 -3.87 11.72 -25.66
C GLU A 237 -5.36 11.61 -25.30
N ALA A 238 -5.68 11.15 -24.08
CA ALA A 238 -7.09 11.04 -23.68
C ALA A 238 -7.74 12.40 -23.37
N LYS A 239 -6.97 13.44 -23.04
CA LYS A 239 -7.50 14.80 -22.84
C LYS A 239 -7.81 15.44 -24.20
N GLU A 240 -6.92 15.24 -25.16
CA GLU A 240 -7.08 15.66 -26.54
C GLU A 240 -8.29 14.99 -27.19
N LEU A 241 -8.42 13.66 -27.09
CA LEU A 241 -9.58 12.94 -27.62
C LEU A 241 -10.91 13.45 -27.03
N ARG A 242 -10.94 13.77 -25.73
CA ARG A 242 -12.13 14.36 -25.09
C ARG A 242 -12.43 15.77 -25.62
N PHE A 243 -11.41 16.57 -25.87
CA PHE A 243 -11.55 17.90 -26.44
C PHE A 243 -12.13 17.82 -27.86
N ILE A 244 -11.62 16.92 -28.70
CA ILE A 244 -12.12 16.65 -30.05
C ILE A 244 -13.61 16.25 -30.01
N LEU A 245 -13.98 15.29 -29.16
CA LEU A 245 -15.38 14.86 -29.02
C LEU A 245 -16.32 15.97 -28.56
N GLN A 246 -15.87 16.85 -27.66
CA GLN A 246 -16.67 18.01 -27.23
C GLN A 246 -16.83 19.05 -28.33
N PHE A 247 -15.79 19.26 -29.13
CA PHE A 247 -15.82 20.15 -30.29
C PHE A 247 -16.82 19.64 -31.33
N GLU A 248 -16.76 18.37 -31.71
CA GLU A 248 -17.71 17.77 -32.66
C GLU A 248 -19.15 17.86 -32.19
N ARG A 249 -19.42 17.61 -30.89
CA ARG A 249 -20.77 17.79 -30.32
C ARG A 249 -21.26 19.23 -30.44
N LYS A 250 -20.41 20.24 -30.23
CA LYS A 250 -20.78 21.66 -30.38
C LYS A 250 -21.06 22.01 -31.84
N VAL A 251 -20.22 21.55 -32.77
CA VAL A 251 -20.40 21.77 -34.22
C VAL A 251 -21.69 21.09 -34.71
N GLY A 252 -21.92 19.84 -34.30
CA GLY A 252 -23.14 19.09 -34.60
C GLY A 252 -24.40 19.83 -34.15
N LYS A 253 -24.42 20.35 -32.91
CA LYS A 253 -25.53 21.18 -32.41
C LYS A 253 -25.75 22.43 -33.28
N ARG A 254 -24.69 23.17 -33.61
CA ARG A 254 -24.81 24.38 -34.47
C ARG A 254 -25.38 24.06 -35.86
N ARG A 255 -24.98 22.93 -36.46
CA ARG A 255 -25.53 22.48 -37.75
C ARG A 255 -27.03 22.19 -37.67
N ILE A 256 -27.48 21.55 -36.60
CA ILE A 256 -28.91 21.27 -36.36
C ILE A 256 -29.69 22.58 -36.18
N PHE A 257 -29.21 23.51 -35.33
CA PHE A 257 -29.86 24.81 -35.13
C PHE A 257 -29.92 25.65 -36.42
N ALA A 258 -28.87 25.63 -37.24
CA ALA A 258 -28.86 26.33 -38.53
C ALA A 258 -29.91 25.74 -39.50
N ARG A 259 -30.03 24.41 -39.59
CA ARG A 259 -31.06 23.73 -40.39
C ARG A 259 -32.48 24.07 -39.89
N ALA A 260 -32.70 24.07 -38.57
CA ALA A 260 -33.98 24.43 -37.98
C ALA A 260 -34.37 25.89 -38.29
N LYS A 261 -33.43 26.85 -38.20
CA LYS A 261 -33.68 28.25 -38.61
C LYS A 261 -34.02 28.38 -40.09
N LEU A 262 -33.33 27.64 -40.96
CA LEU A 262 -33.61 27.64 -42.39
C LEU A 262 -34.99 27.05 -42.70
N GLN A 263 -35.40 25.98 -42.03
CA GLN A 263 -36.76 25.44 -42.15
C GLN A 263 -37.81 26.45 -41.66
N HIS A 264 -37.59 27.09 -40.51
CA HIS A 264 -38.54 28.05 -39.96
C HIS A 264 -38.67 29.32 -40.81
N GLY A 265 -37.56 29.84 -41.34
CA GLY A 265 -37.59 30.94 -42.31
C GLY A 265 -38.26 30.56 -43.63
N ARG A 266 -38.13 29.30 -44.06
CA ARG A 266 -38.82 28.78 -45.26
C ARG A 266 -40.32 28.64 -45.04
N CYS A 267 -40.78 28.21 -43.86
CA CYS A 267 -42.20 28.24 -43.46
C CYS A 267 -42.77 29.66 -43.41
N ALA A 268 -41.97 30.65 -42.95
CA ALA A 268 -42.42 32.05 -42.86
C ALA A 268 -42.63 32.72 -44.23
N ILE A 269 -41.92 32.27 -45.28
CA ILE A 269 -42.02 32.84 -46.63
C ILE A 269 -43.12 32.16 -47.47
N ILE A 270 -43.42 30.87 -47.22
CA ILE A 270 -44.32 30.07 -48.08
C ILE A 270 -45.78 30.05 -47.58
N GLY A 271 -46.06 30.53 -46.36
CA GLY A 271 -47.41 30.45 -45.78
C GLY A 271 -47.77 29.01 -45.33
N PRO A 272 -48.95 28.80 -44.72
CA PRO A 272 -49.22 27.74 -43.71
C PRO A 272 -49.34 26.30 -44.25
N SER A 273 -48.62 25.91 -45.29
CA SER A 273 -48.67 24.56 -45.89
C SER A 273 -47.39 23.72 -45.69
N CYS A 274 -46.63 23.97 -44.62
CA CYS A 274 -45.49 23.15 -44.18
C CYS A 274 -45.79 22.42 -42.88
#